data_AF-A0A1G0IZU9-F1
#
_entry.id   AF-A0A1G0IZU9-F1
#
_cell.length_a   1.000
_cell.length_b   1.000
_cell.length_c   1.000
_cell.angle_alpha   90.00
_cell.angle_beta   90.00
_cell.angle_gamma   90.00
#
_symmetry.space_group_name_H-M   'P 1'
#
loop_
_entity.id
_entity.type
_entity.pdbx_description
1 polymer ?
#
loop_
_entity_poly.entity_id
_entity_poly.type
_entity_poly.pdbx_seq_one_letter_code
_entity_poly.pdbx_strand_id
1 'polypeptide(L)'
;MDPHYVPRFLDEPARLMLWTWDEFIVLMGPIVFCMFVIGAPVSGMIVGGVLWMGLKKIKGEQGHFFVYHCLYWYFPLVFGFKKTPPSFIREWVG
;
A
#
# COMPACT_ATOMS: atom_id res chain seq x y z
N MET A 1 -8.23 -7.22 37.12
CA MET A 1 -8.27 -7.24 35.64
C MET A 1 -9.24 -6.15 35.24
N ASP A 2 -8.75 -5.03 34.72
CA ASP A 2 -9.64 -3.96 34.26
C ASP A 2 -10.53 -4.50 33.11
N PRO A 3 -11.86 -4.38 33.21
CA PRO A 3 -12.79 -4.94 32.23
C PRO A 3 -12.77 -4.21 30.86
N HIS A 4 -11.95 -3.17 30.70
CA HIS A 4 -11.84 -2.36 29.49
C HIS A 4 -10.39 -2.27 29.01
N TYR A 5 -9.85 -3.39 28.52
CA TYR A 5 -8.57 -3.37 27.81
C TYR A 5 -8.80 -3.00 26.35
N VAL A 6 -8.42 -1.76 25.98
CA VAL A 6 -8.39 -1.33 24.58
C VAL A 6 -7.05 -1.76 23.97
N PRO A 7 -7.03 -2.62 22.93
CA PRO A 7 -5.80 -3.03 22.29
C PRO A 7 -5.14 -1.85 21.58
N ARG A 8 -3.89 -1.55 21.94
CA ARG A 8 -3.12 -0.44 21.35
C ARG A 8 -2.59 -0.71 19.95
N PHE A 9 -2.63 -1.98 19.52
CA PHE A 9 -1.95 -2.46 18.31
C PHE A 9 -2.93 -2.90 17.21
N LEU A 10 -4.16 -2.40 17.22
CA LEU A 10 -5.18 -2.79 16.23
C LEU A 10 -4.83 -2.27 14.82
N ASP A 11 -4.21 -1.10 14.74
CA ASP A 11 -3.92 -0.39 13.48
C ASP A 11 -2.45 -0.47 13.05
N GLU A 12 -1.63 -1.29 13.69
CA GLU A 12 -0.23 -1.40 13.29
C GLU A 12 -0.09 -2.27 12.03
N PRO A 13 0.35 -1.71 10.90
CA PRO A 13 0.56 -2.50 9.70
C PRO A 13 1.71 -3.49 9.93
N ALA A 14 1.59 -4.69 9.36
CA ALA A 14 2.67 -5.67 9.37
C ALA A 14 3.90 -5.10 8.66
N ARG A 15 4.95 -4.83 9.42
CA ARG A 15 6.26 -4.36 8.91
C ARG A 15 7.19 -5.56 8.76
N LEU A 16 7.79 -5.71 7.59
CA LEU A 16 8.92 -6.59 7.36
C LEU A 16 10.19 -5.83 7.75
N MET A 17 10.64 -6.01 9.00
CA MET A 17 11.87 -5.45 9.58
C MET A 17 11.95 -3.90 9.59
N LEU A 18 11.98 -3.24 8.43
CA LEU A 18 12.00 -1.78 8.24
C LEU A 18 11.04 -1.28 7.15
N TRP A 19 10.47 -2.17 6.33
CA TRP A 19 9.62 -1.81 5.20
C TRP A 19 8.25 -2.47 5.25
N THR A 20 7.26 -1.75 4.73
CA THR A 20 5.92 -2.27 4.48
C THR A 20 5.89 -3.02 3.14
N TRP A 21 5.04 -4.05 3.02
CA TRP A 21 4.97 -4.89 1.80
C TRP A 21 4.75 -4.08 0.52
N ASP A 22 3.98 -3.01 0.61
CA ASP A 22 3.69 -2.12 -0.50
C ASP A 22 4.87 -1.22 -0.88
N GLU A 23 5.71 -0.81 0.07
CA GLU A 23 6.98 -0.13 -0.25
C GLU A 23 7.94 -1.05 -1.00
N PHE A 24 8.01 -2.32 -0.61
CA PHE A 24 8.86 -3.31 -1.27
C PHE A 24 8.40 -3.57 -2.71
N ILE A 25 7.09 -3.76 -2.93
CA ILE A 25 6.53 -4.00 -4.26
C ILE A 25 6.79 -2.81 -5.19
N VAL A 26 6.65 -1.57 -4.69
CA VAL A 26 6.84 -0.38 -5.53
C VAL A 26 8.31 -0.14 -5.86
N LEU A 27 9.23 -0.50 -4.96
CA LEU A 27 10.65 -0.47 -5.25
C LEU A 27 11.04 -1.58 -6.25
N MET A 28 10.58 -2.81 -6.03
CA MET A 28 11.01 -3.98 -6.81
C MET A 28 10.31 -4.14 -8.16
N GLY A 29 9.04 -3.77 -8.26
CA GLY A 29 8.25 -3.92 -9.49
C GLY A 29 8.91 -3.28 -10.72
N PRO A 30 9.30 -2.00 -10.67
CA PRO A 30 9.99 -1.32 -11.78
C PRO A 30 11.36 -1.92 -12.10
N ILE A 31 12.10 -2.40 -11.10
CA ILE A 31 13.42 -3.01 -11.28
C ILE A 31 13.28 -4.33 -12.05
N VAL A 32 12.38 -5.21 -11.60
CA VAL A 32 12.10 -6.48 -12.27
C VAL A 32 11.58 -6.22 -13.69
N PHE A 33 10.62 -5.30 -13.85
CA PHE A 33 10.06 -4.97 -15.16
C PHE A 33 11.13 -4.44 -16.14
N CYS A 34 11.93 -3.45 -15.73
CA CYS A 34 13.00 -2.91 -16.59
C CYS A 34 14.08 -3.94 -16.90
N MET A 35 14.38 -4.84 -15.96
CA MET A 35 15.36 -5.90 -16.15
C MET A 35 14.90 -6.92 -17.20
N PHE A 36 13.65 -7.40 -17.11
CA PHE A 36 13.15 -8.44 -18.02
C PHE A 36 12.63 -7.91 -19.36
N VAL A 37 12.09 -6.69 -19.41
CA VAL A 37 11.47 -6.14 -20.62
C VAL A 37 12.43 -5.26 -21.42
N ILE A 38 13.21 -4.41 -20.74
CA ILE A 38 14.04 -3.37 -21.37
C ILE A 38 15.52 -3.79 -21.40
N GLY A 39 15.94 -4.69 -20.51
CA GLY A 39 17.35 -5.08 -20.33
C GLY A 39 18.20 -4.00 -19.66
N ALA A 40 17.56 -2.95 -19.10
CA ALA A 40 18.21 -1.82 -18.46
C ALA A 40 17.91 -1.80 -16.94
N PRO A 41 18.64 -2.59 -16.13
CA PRO A 41 18.37 -2.68 -14.69
C PRO A 41 18.63 -1.36 -13.96
N VAL A 42 19.58 -0.55 -14.45
CA VAL A 42 19.94 0.74 -13.84
C VAL A 42 18.80 1.75 -13.93
N SER A 43 18.13 1.85 -15.07
CA SER A 43 16.96 2.74 -15.20
C SER A 43 15.81 2.28 -14.31
N GLY A 44 15.63 0.96 -14.15
CA GLY A 44 14.67 0.38 -13.21
C GLY A 44 14.94 0.78 -11.76
N MET A 45 16.20 0.79 -11.33
CA MET A 45 16.58 1.22 -9.97
C MET A 45 16.29 2.71 -9.74
N ILE A 46 16.60 3.57 -10.71
CA ILE A 46 16.33 5.01 -10.61
C ILE A 46 14.83 5.25 -10.48
N VAL A 47 14.03 4.63 -11.35
CA VAL A 47 12.56 4.77 -11.35
C VAL A 47 11.96 4.22 -10.06
N GLY A 48 12.37 3.02 -9.62
CA GLY A 48 11.92 2.41 -8.37
C GLY A 48 12.26 3.27 -7.15
N GLY A 49 13.47 3.84 -7.11
CA GLY A 49 13.89 4.74 -6.03
C GLY A 49 13.06 6.02 -5.96
N VAL A 50 12.79 6.64 -7.12
CA VAL A 50 11.93 7.85 -7.19
C VAL A 50 10.51 7.55 -6.72
N LEU A 51 9.93 6.44 -7.17
CA LEU A 51 8.59 6.02 -6.75
C LEU A 51 8.52 5.73 -5.26
N TRP A 52 9.53 5.06 -4.70
CA TRP A 52 9.63 4.79 -3.27
C TRP A 52 9.73 6.07 -2.43
N MET A 53 10.55 7.04 -2.86
CA MET A 53 10.65 8.34 -2.18
C MET A 53 9.31 9.11 -2.21
N GLY A 54 8.63 9.10 -3.35
CA GLY A 54 7.30 9.71 -3.48
C GLY A 54 6.28 9.06 -2.54
N LEU A 55 6.25 7.73 -2.49
CA LEU A 55 5.39 6.99 -1.57
C LEU A 55 5.71 7.27 -0.10
N LYS A 56 6.99 7.33 0.27
CA LYS A 56 7.40 7.65 1.65
C LYS A 56 6.92 9.03 2.06
N LYS A 57 7.00 10.01 1.16
CA LYS A 57 6.50 11.37 1.41
C LYS A 57 4.99 11.37 1.64
N ILE A 58 4.23 10.73 0.74
CA ILE A 58 2.76 10.66 0.83
C ILE A 58 2.31 9.92 2.09
N LYS A 59 2.93 8.77 2.40
CA LYS A 59 2.63 7.99 3.61
C LYS A 59 2.96 8.74 4.91
N GLY A 60 4.01 9.57 4.91
CA GLY A 60 4.37 10.40 6.04
C GLY A 60 3.30 11.42 6.41
N GLU A 61 2.56 11.93 5.43
CA GLU A 61 1.52 12.96 5.64
C GLU A 61 0.13 12.39 5.91
N GLN A 62 -0.22 11.23 5.32
CA GLN A 62 -1.61 10.72 5.26
C GLN A 62 -1.84 9.43 6.09
N GLY A 63 -0.77 8.78 6.57
CA GLY A 63 -0.84 7.53 7.33
C GLY A 63 -0.63 6.25 6.51
N HIS A 64 -0.37 5.13 7.18
CA HIS A 64 0.09 3.89 6.56
C HIS A 64 -0.94 3.23 5.61
N PHE A 65 -2.24 3.36 5.88
CA PHE A 65 -3.31 2.75 5.08
C PHE A 65 -3.82 3.63 3.92
N PHE A 66 -3.20 4.78 3.69
CA PHE A 66 -3.61 5.71 2.61
C PHE A 66 -3.60 5.04 1.24
N VAL A 67 -2.56 4.24 0.94
CA VAL A 67 -2.44 3.52 -0.34
C VAL A 67 -3.60 2.53 -0.53
N TYR A 68 -3.98 1.81 0.53
CA TYR A 68 -5.13 0.90 0.50
C TYR A 68 -6.46 1.65 0.32
N HIS A 69 -6.61 2.83 0.91
CA HIS A 69 -7.75 3.70 0.67
C HIS A 69 -7.81 4.19 -0.78
N CYS A 70 -6.69 4.61 -1.37
CA CYS A 70 -6.65 4.97 -2.78
C CYS A 70 -7.01 3.78 -3.68
N LEU A 71 -6.46 2.59 -3.41
CA LEU A 71 -6.81 1.36 -4.11
C LEU A 71 -8.31 1.05 -4.01
N TYR A 72 -8.88 1.21 -2.82
CA TYR A 72 -10.31 0.99 -2.59
C TYR A 72 -11.19 1.91 -3.42
N TRP A 73 -10.86 3.21 -3.49
CA TRP A 73 -11.66 4.19 -4.23
C TRP A 73 -11.46 4.12 -5.75
N TYR A 74 -10.22 3.98 -6.21
CA TYR A 74 -9.88 4.09 -7.64
C TYR A 74 -9.81 2.73 -8.38
N PHE A 75 -9.57 1.63 -7.66
CA PHE A 75 -9.44 0.29 -8.25
C PHE A 75 -10.38 -0.77 -7.61
N PRO A 76 -11.68 -0.48 -7.43
CA PRO A 76 -12.61 -1.42 -6.79
C PRO A 76 -12.84 -2.70 -7.60
N LEU A 77 -12.71 -2.63 -8.93
CA LEU A 77 -12.94 -3.76 -9.85
C LEU A 77 -11.76 -4.74 -9.91
N VAL A 78 -10.53 -4.27 -9.66
CA VAL A 78 -9.30 -5.08 -9.79
C VAL A 78 -8.91 -5.69 -8.45
N PHE A 79 -9.09 -4.95 -7.35
CA PHE A 79 -8.78 -5.40 -6.00
C PHE A 79 -10.06 -5.50 -5.17
N GLY A 80 -10.94 -6.41 -5.55
CA GLY A 80 -12.19 -6.68 -4.83
C GLY A 80 -11.92 -7.12 -3.38
N PHE A 81 -11.91 -6.16 -2.46
CA PHE A 81 -11.74 -6.41 -1.03
C PHE A 81 -12.98 -7.15 -0.52
N LYS A 82 -12.89 -8.48 -0.37
CA LYS A 82 -14.03 -9.37 -0.01
C LYS A 82 -14.76 -9.00 1.29
N LYS A 83 -14.09 -8.30 2.22
CA LYS A 83 -14.64 -7.95 3.54
C LYS A 83 -15.18 -6.51 3.60
N THR A 84 -14.75 -5.63 2.71
CA THR A 84 -15.25 -4.25 2.69
C THR A 84 -16.39 -4.15 1.68
N PRO A 85 -17.40 -3.31 1.93
CA PRO A 85 -18.46 -3.08 0.96
C PRO A 85 -17.87 -2.59 -0.38
N PRO A 86 -18.54 -2.85 -1.51
CA PRO A 86 -18.12 -2.31 -2.80
C PRO A 86 -18.15 -0.78 -2.79
N SER A 87 -17.16 -0.12 -3.39
CA SER A 87 -17.05 1.34 -3.35
C SER A 87 -18.18 2.11 -4.05
N PHE A 88 -18.96 1.45 -4.91
CA PHE A 88 -20.13 2.04 -5.57
C PHE A 88 -21.34 2.16 -4.62
N ILE A 89 -21.38 1.39 -3.52
CA ILE A 89 -22.43 1.50 -2.51
C ILE A 89 -22.00 2.59 -1.54
N ARG A 90 -22.64 3.76 -1.63
CA ARG A 90 -22.39 4.91 -0.74
C ARG A 90 -23.45 5.10 0.34
N GLU A 91 -24.46 4.24 0.33
CA GLU A 91 -25.53 4.22 1.31
C GLU A 91 -25.19 3.21 2.40
N TRP A 92 -25.61 3.52 3.62
CA TRP A 92 -25.46 2.61 4.75
C TRP A 92 -26.40 1.42 4.57
N VAL A 93 -25.82 0.25 4.26
CA VAL A 93 -26.54 -1.03 4.27
C VAL A 93 -26.23 -1.64 5.63
N GLY A 94 -27.15 -1.42 6.58
CA GLY A 94 -26.99 -1.73 8.01
C GLY A 94 -26.64 -3.17 8.33
#